data_AF-A0A7K1FKJ0-F1
#
_entry.id   AF-A0A7K1FKJ0-F1
#
_cell.length_a   1.000
_cell.length_b   1.000
_cell.length_c   1.000
_cell.angle_alpha   90.00
_cell.angle_beta   90.00
_cell.angle_gamma   90.00
#
_symmetry.space_group_name_H-M   'P 1'
#
loop_
_entity.id
_entity.type
_entity.pdbx_description
1 polymer ?
#
loop_
_entity_poly.entity_id
_entity_poly.type
_entity_poly.pdbx_seq_one_letter_code
_entity_poly.pdbx_strand_id
1 'polypeptide(L)'
;MARLYPIRVASIPSAHPYVEHLSVPGDGRVVRLPDPPPAVPDPLPGQWWPPVVLDPAWPSAHRDEIDVVHLHFGFDSFLPAHLRGWTATLARLGVPLVLTVHDLVNPHIDDPAGHLRQLDVLVPAADAVITLTAGAAEEIRRRWARDAVVLPHPQVFDAPRPRRLRRAGERRIGVHVKNLRANIDALPVLTELLPVVREVPGAVLQVNAHPEVFDPRTTDPRRRDFARWASSVDGRTEVDLRVHPRLDDDALQDYLASLDLCVLPYRFGTHSGWLEACVDVGTPVLVPSVGHYSGQHDHPVYRHPGGHGTGPALRDQVLDWAADPGFALRTCPDRSAQRRVIADRHAEIYRSVLSRRDVVEVTR
;
A
#
# COMPACT_ATOMS: atom_id res chain seq x y z
N MET A 1 -2.58 -1.85 35.83
CA MET A 1 -1.51 -2.86 36.05
C MET A 1 -1.09 -3.39 34.69
N ALA A 2 0.20 -3.51 34.40
CA ALA A 2 0.65 -4.10 33.13
C ALA A 2 0.17 -5.56 33.05
N ARG A 3 -0.54 -5.94 31.98
CA ARG A 3 -0.96 -7.33 31.75
C ARG A 3 0.28 -8.22 31.75
N LEU A 4 0.24 -9.30 32.54
CA LEU A 4 1.29 -10.33 32.61
C LEU A 4 1.32 -11.25 31.36
N TYR A 5 0.32 -11.13 30.49
CA TYR A 5 0.14 -11.96 29.30
C TYR A 5 0.21 -11.11 28.01
N PRO A 6 0.64 -11.71 26.88
CA PRO A 6 0.63 -11.05 25.58
C PRO A 6 -0.76 -10.53 25.21
N ILE A 7 -0.81 -9.41 24.49
CA ILE A 7 -2.07 -8.90 23.93
C ILE A 7 -2.43 -9.74 22.70
N ARG A 8 -3.61 -10.36 22.72
CA ARG A 8 -4.13 -11.18 21.61
C ARG A 8 -4.89 -10.29 20.63
N VAL A 9 -4.38 -10.16 19.42
CA VAL A 9 -4.91 -9.25 18.40
C VAL A 9 -5.42 -10.04 17.21
N ALA A 10 -6.74 -9.98 16.96
CA ALA A 10 -7.31 -10.44 15.70
C ALA A 10 -7.03 -9.38 14.62
N SER A 11 -5.98 -9.60 13.84
CA SER A 11 -5.59 -8.68 12.74
C SER A 11 -6.26 -9.13 11.45
N ILE A 12 -6.81 -8.19 10.67
CA ILE A 12 -7.65 -8.54 9.51
C ILE A 12 -7.03 -8.00 8.21
N PRO A 13 -6.48 -8.88 7.34
CA PRO A 13 -6.05 -10.25 7.61
C PRO A 13 -4.68 -10.31 8.31
N SER A 14 -4.46 -11.34 9.12
CA SER A 14 -3.24 -11.58 9.88
C SER A 14 -2.08 -12.05 8.99
N ALA A 15 -2.38 -12.80 7.94
CA ALA A 15 -1.39 -13.33 6.99
C ALA A 15 -0.93 -12.31 5.92
N HIS A 16 -1.35 -11.03 6.03
CA HIS A 16 -0.89 -10.02 5.08
C HIS A 16 0.54 -9.58 5.42
N PRO A 17 1.48 -9.48 4.44
CA PRO A 17 2.88 -9.11 4.70
C PRO A 17 3.05 -7.82 5.52
N TYR A 18 2.26 -6.78 5.21
CA TYR A 18 2.19 -5.56 6.03
C TYR A 18 1.99 -5.86 7.53
N VAL A 19 1.04 -6.74 7.86
CA VAL A 19 0.63 -7.08 9.22
C VAL A 19 1.69 -7.91 9.93
N GLU A 20 2.33 -8.83 9.22
CA GLU A 20 3.47 -9.61 9.72
C GLU A 20 4.64 -8.70 10.11
N HIS A 21 4.86 -7.64 9.32
CA HIS A 21 5.92 -6.66 9.57
C HIS A 21 5.60 -5.60 10.63
N LEU A 22 4.41 -5.68 11.25
CA LEU A 22 4.10 -4.90 12.45
C LEU A 22 4.63 -5.52 13.75
N SER A 23 5.27 -6.68 13.66
CA SER A 23 5.86 -7.40 14.79
C SER A 23 7.36 -7.57 14.60
N VAL A 24 8.11 -7.57 15.68
CA VAL A 24 9.51 -8.00 15.69
C VAL A 24 9.55 -9.48 16.07
N PRO A 25 10.24 -10.36 15.30
CA PRO A 25 10.37 -11.76 15.66
C PRO A 25 10.90 -11.93 17.10
N GLY A 26 10.22 -12.76 17.90
CA GLY A 26 10.62 -13.07 19.28
C GLY A 26 10.20 -12.05 20.35
N ASP A 27 9.54 -10.94 19.99
CA ASP A 27 9.13 -9.89 20.93
C ASP A 27 8.07 -10.34 21.94
N GLY A 28 7.12 -11.18 21.51
CA GLY A 28 6.13 -11.82 22.39
C GLY A 28 5.14 -10.88 23.11
N ARG A 29 5.21 -9.55 22.96
CA ARG A 29 4.27 -8.59 23.59
C ARG A 29 2.87 -8.62 22.97
N VAL A 30 2.80 -8.92 21.69
CA VAL A 30 1.58 -9.02 20.89
C VAL A 30 1.56 -10.37 20.20
N VAL A 31 0.47 -11.11 20.36
CA VAL A 31 0.20 -12.35 19.63
C VAL A 31 -0.91 -12.05 18.64
N ARG A 32 -0.60 -12.18 17.34
CA ARG A 32 -1.61 -12.04 16.29
C ARG A 32 -2.29 -13.39 16.08
N LEU A 33 -3.61 -13.40 16.20
CA LEU A 33 -4.40 -14.61 15.99
C LEU A 33 -4.40 -14.96 14.50
N PRO A 34 -4.35 -16.26 14.15
CA PRO A 34 -4.42 -16.68 12.75
C PRO A 34 -5.77 -16.36 12.14
N ASP A 35 -5.80 -16.13 10.83
CA ASP A 35 -7.05 -15.92 10.10
C ASP A 35 -7.92 -17.18 10.17
N PRO A 36 -9.19 -17.08 10.58
CA PRO A 36 -10.08 -18.23 10.58
C PRO A 36 -10.31 -18.70 9.14
N PRO A 37 -10.35 -20.03 8.89
CA PRO A 37 -10.61 -20.55 7.56
C PRO A 37 -12.03 -20.18 7.10
N PRO A 38 -12.23 -19.92 5.79
CA PRO A 38 -13.57 -19.69 5.25
C PRO A 38 -14.45 -20.94 5.43
N ALA A 39 -15.75 -20.73 5.60
CA ALA A 39 -16.75 -21.80 5.75
C ALA A 39 -17.10 -22.46 4.40
N VAL A 40 -16.10 -22.93 3.66
CA VAL A 40 -16.25 -23.62 2.37
C VAL A 40 -15.55 -24.97 2.41
N PRO A 41 -16.13 -26.02 1.80
CA PRO A 41 -15.44 -27.29 1.61
C PRO A 41 -14.17 -27.08 0.75
N ASP A 42 -13.04 -27.60 1.20
CA ASP A 42 -11.75 -27.60 0.49
C ASP A 42 -11.31 -26.22 -0.06
N PRO A 43 -11.00 -25.23 0.81
CA PRO A 43 -10.56 -23.92 0.35
C PRO A 43 -9.27 -24.03 -0.46
N LEU A 44 -9.29 -23.51 -1.69
CA LEU A 44 -8.11 -23.54 -2.56
C LEU A 44 -6.99 -22.66 -1.98
N PRO A 45 -5.76 -23.18 -1.85
CA PRO A 45 -4.62 -22.39 -1.42
C PRO A 45 -4.43 -21.15 -2.30
N GLY A 46 -4.27 -19.98 -1.68
CA GLY A 46 -4.06 -18.71 -2.38
C GLY A 46 -5.33 -18.07 -2.98
N GLN A 47 -6.50 -18.72 -2.87
CA GLN A 47 -7.76 -18.09 -3.21
C GLN A 47 -8.13 -17.05 -2.14
N TRP A 48 -8.54 -15.87 -2.61
CA TRP A 48 -9.03 -14.82 -1.73
C TRP A 48 -10.48 -15.11 -1.29
N TRP A 49 -10.75 -14.92 0.00
CA TRP A 49 -12.06 -15.06 0.63
C TRP A 49 -12.34 -13.85 1.54
N PRO A 50 -13.61 -13.41 1.66
CA PRO A 50 -13.97 -12.38 2.63
C PRO A 50 -13.53 -12.80 4.05
N PRO A 51 -12.87 -11.92 4.83
CA PRO A 51 -12.38 -12.30 6.16
C PRO A 51 -13.51 -12.71 7.11
N VAL A 52 -13.42 -13.93 7.66
CA VAL A 52 -14.42 -14.48 8.59
C VAL A 52 -14.54 -13.65 9.88
N VAL A 53 -13.45 -13.02 10.31
CA VAL A 53 -13.45 -12.11 11.47
C VAL A 53 -14.43 -10.94 11.30
N LEU A 54 -14.77 -10.56 10.07
CA LEU A 54 -15.76 -9.51 9.75
C LEU A 54 -17.22 -10.01 9.82
N ASP A 55 -17.47 -11.30 10.08
CA ASP A 55 -18.80 -11.81 10.42
C ASP A 55 -19.11 -11.54 11.90
N PRO A 56 -20.23 -10.87 12.27
CA PRO A 56 -20.63 -10.65 13.66
C PRO A 56 -20.70 -11.92 14.54
N ALA A 57 -20.94 -13.10 13.96
CA ALA A 57 -20.99 -14.36 14.70
C ALA A 57 -19.61 -14.76 15.25
N TRP A 58 -18.53 -14.47 14.51
CA TRP A 58 -17.18 -14.88 14.89
C TRP A 58 -16.67 -14.23 16.19
N PRO A 59 -16.63 -12.89 16.35
CA PRO A 59 -16.18 -12.29 17.60
C PRO A 59 -17.12 -12.63 18.77
N SER A 60 -18.40 -12.95 18.51
CA SER A 60 -19.32 -13.42 19.54
C SER A 60 -18.94 -14.80 20.07
N ALA A 61 -18.51 -15.72 19.20
CA ALA A 61 -18.07 -17.06 19.58
C ALA A 61 -16.66 -17.09 20.21
N HIS A 62 -15.78 -16.15 19.81
CA HIS A 62 -14.37 -16.13 20.19
C HIS A 62 -14.01 -14.99 21.15
N ARG A 63 -14.99 -14.40 21.82
CA ARG A 63 -14.79 -13.20 22.65
C ARG A 63 -13.69 -13.39 23.69
N ASP A 64 -13.63 -14.53 24.37
CA ASP A 64 -12.62 -14.75 25.43
C ASP A 64 -11.20 -14.97 24.87
N GLU A 65 -11.06 -15.13 23.56
CA GLU A 65 -9.80 -15.34 22.85
C GLU A 65 -9.17 -14.02 22.34
N ILE A 66 -9.94 -12.94 22.29
CA ILE A 66 -9.58 -11.70 21.61
C ILE A 66 -9.48 -10.55 22.63
N ASP A 67 -8.35 -9.85 22.62
CA ASP A 67 -8.21 -8.62 23.39
C ASP A 67 -8.47 -7.38 22.53
N VAL A 68 -8.05 -7.38 21.27
CA VAL A 68 -8.23 -6.26 20.32
C VAL A 68 -8.49 -6.81 18.92
N VAL A 69 -9.33 -6.13 18.15
CA VAL A 69 -9.43 -6.32 16.70
C VAL A 69 -8.68 -5.20 15.99
N HIS A 70 -7.80 -5.54 15.05
CA HIS A 70 -7.11 -4.56 14.21
C HIS A 70 -7.43 -4.79 12.73
N LEU A 71 -8.31 -3.94 12.19
CA LEU A 71 -8.74 -3.98 10.79
C LEU A 71 -7.74 -3.25 9.87
N HIS A 72 -7.26 -3.94 8.83
CA HIS A 72 -6.40 -3.38 7.79
C HIS A 72 -7.07 -3.45 6.40
N PHE A 73 -7.52 -4.63 5.98
CA PHE A 73 -8.01 -4.90 4.61
C PHE A 73 -9.22 -5.85 4.61
N GLY A 74 -9.80 -6.09 3.43
CA GLY A 74 -10.85 -7.10 3.21
C GLY A 74 -12.26 -6.66 3.58
N PHE A 75 -12.45 -5.42 4.08
CA PHE A 75 -13.77 -4.86 4.34
C PHE A 75 -14.48 -4.39 3.06
N ASP A 76 -13.75 -4.26 1.96
CA ASP A 76 -14.23 -3.88 0.63
C ASP A 76 -15.29 -4.84 0.07
N SER A 77 -15.31 -6.08 0.58
CA SER A 77 -16.24 -7.14 0.24
C SER A 77 -17.61 -7.03 0.93
N PHE A 78 -17.74 -6.10 1.88
CA PHE A 78 -18.91 -5.99 2.73
C PHE A 78 -19.63 -4.67 2.51
N LEU A 79 -20.97 -4.73 2.53
CA LEU A 79 -21.79 -3.53 2.48
C LEU A 79 -21.65 -2.73 3.79
N PRO A 80 -21.81 -1.39 3.75
CA PRO A 80 -21.77 -0.56 4.96
C PRO A 80 -22.75 -1.01 6.07
N ALA A 81 -23.91 -1.57 5.71
CA ALA A 81 -24.86 -2.11 6.68
C ALA A 81 -24.31 -3.31 7.46
N HIS A 82 -23.55 -4.18 6.79
CA HIS A 82 -22.86 -5.31 7.43
C HIS A 82 -21.79 -4.80 8.40
N LEU A 83 -20.96 -3.86 7.95
CA LEU A 83 -19.92 -3.26 8.79
C LEU A 83 -20.50 -2.55 10.03
N ARG A 84 -21.67 -1.92 9.90
CA ARG A 84 -22.41 -1.36 11.06
C ARG A 84 -22.83 -2.44 12.05
N GLY A 85 -23.36 -3.56 11.57
CA GLY A 85 -23.72 -4.70 12.43
C GLY A 85 -22.51 -5.32 13.13
N TRP A 86 -21.39 -5.42 12.41
CA TRP A 86 -20.13 -5.94 12.94
C TRP A 86 -19.51 -5.02 14.00
N THR A 87 -19.38 -3.73 13.72
CA THR A 87 -18.87 -2.74 14.70
C THR A 87 -19.76 -2.65 15.94
N ALA A 88 -21.09 -2.70 15.79
CA ALA A 88 -22.02 -2.76 16.91
C ALA A 88 -21.83 -4.04 17.76
N THR A 89 -21.52 -5.16 17.12
CA THR A 89 -21.20 -6.41 17.83
C THR A 89 -19.91 -6.28 18.64
N LEU A 90 -18.83 -5.74 18.07
CA LEU A 90 -17.60 -5.48 18.82
C LEU A 90 -17.84 -4.57 20.02
N ALA A 91 -18.61 -3.49 19.83
CA ALA A 91 -18.98 -2.58 20.91
C ALA A 91 -19.75 -3.28 22.04
N ARG A 92 -20.75 -4.10 21.71
CA ARG A 92 -21.54 -4.89 22.68
C ARG A 92 -20.70 -5.90 23.45
N LEU A 93 -19.71 -6.50 22.81
CA LEU A 93 -18.79 -7.45 23.41
C LEU A 93 -17.64 -6.76 24.18
N GLY A 94 -17.55 -5.44 24.14
CA GLY A 94 -16.46 -4.70 24.78
C GLY A 94 -15.10 -4.88 24.09
N VAL A 95 -15.04 -5.37 22.85
CA VAL A 95 -13.78 -5.59 22.12
C VAL A 95 -13.38 -4.29 21.40
N PRO A 96 -12.21 -3.69 21.70
CA PRO A 96 -11.72 -2.52 21.00
C PRO A 96 -11.45 -2.77 19.52
N LEU A 97 -11.80 -1.79 18.69
CA LEU A 97 -11.48 -1.74 17.26
C LEU A 97 -10.35 -0.74 17.00
N VAL A 98 -9.23 -1.23 16.48
CA VAL A 98 -8.19 -0.41 15.84
C VAL A 98 -8.35 -0.52 14.33
N LEU A 99 -8.29 0.61 13.64
CA LEU A 99 -8.37 0.68 12.17
C LEU A 99 -7.11 1.31 11.61
N THR A 100 -6.40 0.62 10.72
CA THR A 100 -5.42 1.28 9.84
C THR A 100 -6.10 1.66 8.52
N VAL A 101 -6.21 2.96 8.25
CA VAL A 101 -6.68 3.49 6.97
C VAL A 101 -5.49 3.54 6.02
N HIS A 102 -5.32 2.47 5.25
CA HIS A 102 -4.34 2.37 4.16
C HIS A 102 -4.75 3.23 2.97
N ASP A 103 -6.04 3.20 2.63
CA ASP A 103 -6.60 3.88 1.49
C ASP A 103 -7.75 4.79 1.90
N LEU A 104 -7.62 6.09 1.63
CA LEU A 104 -8.74 7.04 1.59
C LEU A 104 -9.51 6.92 0.27
N VAL A 105 -8.81 6.49 -0.78
CA VAL A 105 -9.34 6.13 -2.09
C VAL A 105 -8.74 4.78 -2.47
N ASN A 106 -9.59 3.78 -2.70
CA ASN A 106 -9.17 2.43 -3.07
C ASN A 106 -8.58 2.42 -4.49
N PRO A 107 -7.30 2.01 -4.69
CA PRO A 107 -6.64 2.07 -6.00
C PRO A 107 -7.17 1.04 -7.02
N HIS A 108 -8.02 0.10 -6.59
CA HIS A 108 -8.58 -0.96 -7.41
C HIS A 108 -9.94 -0.64 -8.02
N ILE A 109 -10.60 0.43 -7.57
CA ILE A 109 -11.98 0.76 -7.92
C ILE A 109 -12.04 2.20 -8.47
N ASP A 110 -12.66 2.40 -9.63
CA ASP A 110 -12.78 3.73 -10.24
C ASP A 110 -13.76 4.63 -9.49
N ASP A 111 -14.92 4.10 -9.05
CA ASP A 111 -15.88 4.84 -8.21
C ASP A 111 -15.50 4.74 -6.72
N PRO A 112 -15.04 5.83 -6.07
CA PRO A 112 -14.66 5.79 -4.67
C PRO A 112 -15.87 5.71 -3.73
N ALA A 113 -17.10 5.96 -4.19
CA ALA A 113 -18.25 6.14 -3.31
C ALA A 113 -18.54 4.92 -2.44
N GLY A 114 -18.33 3.71 -2.96
CA GLY A 114 -18.49 2.48 -2.17
C GLY A 114 -17.51 2.39 -1.00
N HIS A 115 -16.23 2.63 -1.28
CA HIS A 115 -15.15 2.62 -0.30
C HIS A 115 -15.34 3.71 0.77
N LEU A 116 -15.72 4.91 0.35
CA LEU A 116 -15.99 6.02 1.26
C LEU A 116 -17.13 5.70 2.22
N ARG A 117 -18.23 5.11 1.75
CA ARG A 117 -19.34 4.69 2.63
C ARG A 117 -18.94 3.61 3.62
N GLN A 118 -17.94 2.78 3.31
CA GLN A 118 -17.38 1.82 4.27
C GLN A 118 -16.54 2.55 5.33
N LEU A 119 -15.70 3.51 4.93
CA LEU A 119 -14.93 4.34 5.86
C LEU A 119 -15.81 5.21 6.76
N ASP A 120 -16.94 5.72 6.25
CA ASP A 120 -17.95 6.46 7.03
C ASP A 120 -18.53 5.64 8.20
N VAL A 121 -18.45 4.31 8.12
CA VAL A 121 -18.83 3.40 9.21
C VAL A 121 -17.63 3.11 10.11
N LEU A 122 -16.49 2.77 9.52
CA LEU A 122 -15.35 2.23 10.26
C LEU A 122 -14.56 3.30 11.03
N VAL A 123 -14.31 4.46 10.42
CA VAL A 123 -13.48 5.53 11.02
C VAL A 123 -14.13 6.09 12.29
N PRO A 124 -15.45 6.40 12.32
CA PRO A 124 -16.09 6.85 13.55
C PRO A 124 -16.21 5.75 14.62
N ALA A 125 -16.34 4.49 14.22
CA ALA A 125 -16.52 3.37 15.14
C ALA A 125 -15.21 2.89 15.81
N ALA A 126 -14.05 3.20 15.24
CA ALA A 126 -12.77 2.74 15.76
C ALA A 126 -12.33 3.48 17.03
N ASP A 127 -11.88 2.73 18.04
CA ASP A 127 -11.30 3.25 19.28
C ASP A 127 -9.94 3.96 19.02
N ALA A 128 -9.21 3.51 18.00
CA ALA A 128 -8.03 4.18 17.48
C ALA A 128 -7.94 4.06 15.95
N VAL A 129 -7.56 5.15 15.30
CA VAL A 129 -7.33 5.20 13.85
C VAL A 129 -5.84 5.41 13.60
N ILE A 130 -5.27 4.64 12.68
CA ILE A 130 -3.89 4.72 12.21
C ILE A 130 -3.93 5.05 10.72
N THR A 131 -2.96 5.84 10.25
CA THR A 131 -2.68 5.98 8.81
C THR A 131 -1.19 6.19 8.59
N LEU A 132 -0.77 6.26 7.34
CA LEU A 132 0.64 6.10 6.97
C LEU A 132 1.38 7.43 6.80
N THR A 133 0.63 8.52 6.57
CA THR A 133 1.20 9.84 6.29
C THR A 133 0.42 10.96 6.98
N ALA A 134 1.09 12.07 7.25
CA ALA A 134 0.47 13.25 7.84
C ALA A 134 -0.66 13.82 6.96
N GLY A 135 -0.47 13.81 5.64
CA GLY A 135 -1.49 14.27 4.69
C GLY A 135 -2.78 13.46 4.77
N ALA A 136 -2.67 12.12 4.85
CA ALA A 136 -3.82 11.25 5.03
C ALA A 136 -4.48 11.45 6.40
N ALA A 137 -3.69 11.64 7.47
CA ALA A 137 -4.23 11.90 8.81
C ALA A 137 -5.05 13.19 8.86
N GLU A 138 -4.60 14.22 8.16
CA GLU A 138 -5.34 15.47 8.07
C GLU A 138 -6.64 15.32 7.25
N GLU A 139 -6.65 14.51 6.18
CA GLU A 139 -7.89 14.20 5.47
C GLU A 139 -8.88 13.42 6.35
N ILE A 140 -8.36 12.51 7.18
CA ILE A 140 -9.19 11.79 8.16
C ILE A 140 -9.83 12.76 9.16
N ARG A 141 -9.03 13.70 9.68
CA ARG A 141 -9.50 14.77 10.57
C ARG A 141 -10.58 15.62 9.91
N ARG A 142 -10.36 16.07 8.68
CA ARG A 142 -11.30 16.91 7.94
C ARG A 142 -12.64 16.22 7.68
N ARG A 143 -12.62 14.95 7.27
CA ARG A 143 -13.83 14.22 6.84
C ARG A 143 -14.64 13.65 8.00
N TRP A 144 -13.98 13.08 9.00
CA TRP A 144 -14.65 12.34 10.07
C TRP A 144 -14.49 12.98 11.45
N ALA A 145 -13.80 14.11 11.57
CA ALA A 145 -13.47 14.75 12.85
C ALA A 145 -12.76 13.77 13.83
N ARG A 146 -11.89 12.92 13.28
CA ARG A 146 -11.11 11.92 14.04
C ARG A 146 -9.62 12.18 13.89
N ASP A 147 -8.90 12.07 15.00
CA ASP A 147 -7.44 12.00 14.98
C ASP A 147 -6.97 10.62 14.53
N ALA A 148 -5.97 10.60 13.65
CA ALA A 148 -5.26 9.40 13.25
C ALA A 148 -3.80 9.45 13.71
N VAL A 149 -3.30 8.35 14.27
CA VAL A 149 -1.88 8.17 14.55
C VAL A 149 -1.16 7.90 13.24
N VAL A 150 -0.10 8.66 12.95
CA VAL A 150 0.73 8.44 11.77
C VAL A 150 1.84 7.44 12.11
N LEU A 151 1.81 6.27 11.48
CA LEU A 151 2.87 5.27 11.55
C LEU A 151 3.32 4.91 10.13
N PRO A 152 4.62 4.95 9.81
CA PRO A 152 5.07 4.67 8.45
C PRO A 152 4.75 3.23 8.06
N HIS A 153 4.63 2.98 6.77
CA HIS A 153 4.55 1.63 6.25
C HIS A 153 5.83 0.87 6.66
N PRO A 154 5.74 -0.38 7.16
CA PRO A 154 6.92 -1.18 7.43
C PRO A 154 7.64 -1.53 6.12
N GLN A 155 8.77 -2.24 6.21
CA GLN A 155 9.36 -2.87 5.02
C GLN A 155 8.32 -3.75 4.29
N VAL A 156 8.53 -3.98 3.00
CA VAL A 156 7.76 -4.91 2.18
C VAL A 156 8.47 -6.27 2.11
N PHE A 157 9.80 -6.26 1.99
CA PHE A 157 10.61 -7.47 1.94
C PHE A 157 11.15 -7.82 3.32
N ASP A 158 11.22 -9.11 3.65
CA ASP A 158 11.85 -9.58 4.90
C ASP A 158 13.36 -9.33 4.92
N ALA A 159 14.03 -9.64 3.80
CA ALA A 159 15.46 -9.50 3.61
C ALA A 159 15.74 -8.72 2.33
N PRO A 160 15.59 -7.38 2.35
CA PRO A 160 15.77 -6.57 1.15
C PRO A 160 17.20 -6.65 0.63
N ARG A 161 17.34 -6.92 -0.67
CA ARG A 161 18.63 -6.97 -1.36
C ARG A 161 18.94 -5.59 -1.94
N PRO A 162 19.98 -4.89 -1.44
CA PRO A 162 20.28 -3.54 -1.89
C PRO A 162 20.60 -3.46 -3.38
N ARG A 163 20.33 -2.29 -3.97
CA ARG A 163 20.62 -1.95 -5.35
C ARG A 163 22.03 -2.37 -5.76
N ARG A 164 22.14 -3.03 -6.92
CA ARG A 164 23.45 -3.27 -7.55
C ARG A 164 23.86 -2.01 -8.30
N LEU A 165 25.01 -1.42 -7.94
CA LEU A 165 25.57 -0.29 -8.70
C LEU A 165 25.80 -0.72 -10.15
N ARG A 166 25.16 -0.03 -11.10
CA ARG A 166 25.35 -0.28 -12.55
C ARG A 166 26.70 0.24 -13.01
N ARG A 167 27.14 -0.23 -14.18
CA ARG A 167 28.27 0.35 -14.91
C ARG A 167 28.00 1.84 -15.17
N ALA A 168 29.04 2.65 -15.02
CA ALA A 168 28.94 4.09 -15.25
C ALA A 168 28.38 4.37 -16.66
N GLY A 169 27.35 5.23 -16.72
CA GLY A 169 26.73 5.67 -17.97
C GLY A 169 25.48 4.90 -18.41
N GLU A 170 25.15 3.76 -17.80
CA GLU A 170 23.85 3.09 -18.05
C GLU A 170 22.79 3.59 -17.06
N ARG A 171 21.62 3.97 -17.58
CA ARG A 171 20.49 4.46 -16.77
C ARG A 171 19.20 3.74 -17.14
N ARG A 172 18.42 3.34 -16.14
CA ARG A 172 17.17 2.61 -16.34
C ARG A 172 16.02 3.26 -15.60
N ILE A 173 15.08 3.80 -16.37
CA ILE A 173 13.84 4.39 -15.87
C ILE A 173 12.75 3.33 -15.98
N GLY A 174 12.23 2.85 -14.85
CA GLY A 174 11.24 1.79 -14.79
C GLY A 174 9.81 2.32 -14.61
N VAL A 175 8.89 1.87 -15.45
CA VAL A 175 7.44 2.06 -15.30
C VAL A 175 6.77 0.69 -15.29
N HIS A 176 6.12 0.33 -14.19
CA HIS A 176 5.39 -0.94 -14.08
C HIS A 176 3.88 -0.69 -14.16
N VAL A 177 3.27 -1.12 -15.27
CA VAL A 177 1.85 -0.88 -15.55
C VAL A 177 0.93 -1.98 -15.03
N LYS A 178 1.50 -3.11 -14.55
CA LYS A 178 0.77 -4.26 -14.02
C LYS A 178 -0.25 -4.75 -15.05
N ASN A 179 -1.48 -4.97 -14.62
CA ASN A 179 -2.64 -5.27 -15.46
C ASN A 179 -3.48 -4.02 -15.80
N LEU A 180 -2.89 -2.82 -15.74
CA LEU A 180 -3.58 -1.52 -15.87
C LEU A 180 -4.78 -1.40 -14.94
N ARG A 181 -4.52 -1.53 -13.63
CA ARG A 181 -5.50 -1.34 -12.56
C ARG A 181 -6.22 0.02 -12.69
N ALA A 182 -7.35 0.17 -12.03
CA ALA A 182 -8.15 1.39 -12.04
C ALA A 182 -7.28 2.64 -11.81
N ASN A 183 -6.41 2.65 -10.80
CA ASN A 183 -5.59 3.82 -10.55
C ASN A 183 -4.41 4.06 -11.51
N ILE A 184 -4.11 3.16 -12.45
CA ILE A 184 -2.96 3.29 -13.36
C ILE A 184 -3.40 3.94 -14.67
N ASP A 185 -2.79 5.07 -15.02
CA ASP A 185 -2.93 5.69 -16.33
C ASP A 185 -1.57 5.87 -16.98
N ALA A 186 -1.07 4.78 -17.54
CA ALA A 186 0.32 4.69 -17.99
C ALA A 186 0.61 5.44 -19.28
N LEU A 187 -0.35 5.52 -20.22
CA LEU A 187 -0.05 6.01 -21.56
C LEU A 187 0.38 7.49 -21.58
N PRO A 188 -0.26 8.42 -20.84
CA PRO A 188 0.21 9.80 -20.77
C PRO A 188 1.63 9.92 -20.19
N VAL A 189 1.94 9.13 -19.15
CA VAL A 189 3.27 9.08 -18.52
C VAL A 189 4.32 8.58 -19.52
N LEU A 190 4.04 7.46 -20.19
CA LEU A 190 4.95 6.86 -21.18
C LEU A 190 5.16 7.78 -22.39
N THR A 191 4.12 8.47 -22.83
CA THR A 191 4.18 9.42 -23.95
C THR A 191 5.07 10.61 -23.62
N GLU A 192 5.02 11.13 -22.40
CA GLU A 192 5.91 12.22 -21.97
C GLU A 192 7.34 11.75 -21.69
N LEU A 193 7.53 10.54 -21.15
CA LEU A 193 8.86 9.99 -20.87
C LEU A 193 9.67 9.68 -22.13
N LEU A 194 9.03 9.18 -23.19
CA LEU A 194 9.71 8.69 -24.38
C LEU A 194 10.67 9.71 -25.04
N PRO A 195 10.30 10.98 -25.28
CA PRO A 195 11.25 11.98 -25.78
C PRO A 195 12.35 12.29 -24.76
N VAL A 196 12.03 12.32 -23.47
CA VAL A 196 12.98 12.68 -22.40
C VAL A 196 14.08 11.63 -22.24
N VAL A 197 13.72 10.35 -22.34
CA VAL A 197 14.67 9.23 -22.28
C VAL A 197 15.77 9.36 -23.35
N ARG A 198 15.43 9.89 -24.53
CA ARG A 198 16.42 10.12 -25.60
C ARG A 198 17.40 11.25 -25.30
N GLU A 199 17.02 12.19 -24.43
CA GLU A 199 17.85 13.31 -24.03
C GLU A 199 18.78 12.97 -22.86
N VAL A 200 18.44 11.94 -22.09
CA VAL A 200 19.26 11.47 -20.97
C VAL A 200 20.29 10.46 -21.48
N PRO A 201 21.61 10.76 -21.43
CA PRO A 201 22.63 9.85 -21.94
C PRO A 201 22.57 8.48 -21.27
N GLY A 202 22.52 7.44 -22.10
CA GLY A 202 22.50 6.03 -21.69
C GLY A 202 21.21 5.57 -21.00
N ALA A 203 20.14 6.37 -21.05
CA ALA A 203 18.85 5.99 -20.49
C ALA A 203 18.09 5.00 -21.37
N VAL A 204 17.48 4.01 -20.73
CA VAL A 204 16.49 3.09 -21.31
C VAL A 204 15.22 3.17 -20.47
N LEU A 205 14.07 3.29 -21.15
CA LEU A 205 12.76 3.18 -20.54
C LEU A 205 12.36 1.71 -20.47
N GLN A 206 12.41 1.11 -19.28
CA GLN A 206 11.88 -0.23 -19.07
C GLN A 206 10.41 -0.16 -18.68
N VAL A 207 9.55 -0.79 -19.48
CA VAL A 207 8.11 -0.88 -19.21
C VAL A 207 7.76 -2.33 -18.92
N ASN A 208 7.13 -2.59 -17.77
CA ASN A 208 6.69 -3.94 -17.40
C ASN A 208 5.16 -4.00 -17.39
N ALA A 209 4.60 -4.97 -18.11
CA ALA A 209 3.17 -5.20 -18.24
C ALA A 209 2.83 -6.67 -17.98
N HIS A 210 1.63 -6.94 -17.45
CA HIS A 210 1.13 -8.31 -17.36
C HIS A 210 0.47 -8.74 -18.68
N PRO A 211 0.42 -10.04 -19.01
CA PRO A 211 -0.15 -10.54 -20.26
C PRO A 211 -1.62 -10.15 -20.48
N GLU A 212 -2.41 -9.98 -19.41
CA GLU A 212 -3.84 -9.65 -19.50
C GLU A 212 -4.10 -8.24 -20.07
N VAL A 213 -3.07 -7.39 -20.13
CA VAL A 213 -3.14 -6.08 -20.81
C VAL A 213 -3.32 -6.27 -22.32
N PHE A 214 -2.82 -7.37 -22.88
CA PHE A 214 -2.83 -7.66 -24.30
C PHE A 214 -3.95 -8.61 -24.72
N ASP A 215 -4.93 -8.92 -23.85
CA ASP A 215 -6.07 -9.75 -24.24
C ASP A 215 -6.88 -9.03 -25.34
N PRO A 216 -6.96 -9.58 -26.57
CA PRO A 216 -7.66 -8.94 -27.69
C PRO A 216 -9.17 -8.80 -27.45
N ARG A 217 -9.73 -9.52 -26.46
CA ARG A 217 -11.15 -9.46 -26.08
C ARG A 217 -11.42 -8.36 -25.05
N THR A 218 -10.41 -7.59 -24.64
CA THR A 218 -10.60 -6.57 -23.62
C THR A 218 -11.53 -5.44 -24.07
N THR A 219 -12.49 -5.10 -23.21
CA THR A 219 -13.36 -3.93 -23.41
C THR A 219 -12.75 -2.64 -22.85
N ASP A 220 -11.69 -2.71 -22.04
CA ASP A 220 -11.01 -1.54 -21.48
C ASP A 220 -10.24 -0.76 -22.57
N PRO A 221 -10.64 0.48 -22.91
CA PRO A 221 -9.93 1.28 -23.90
C PRO A 221 -8.46 1.52 -23.54
N ARG A 222 -8.11 1.65 -22.26
CA ARG A 222 -6.72 1.89 -21.84
C ARG A 222 -5.81 0.73 -22.19
N ARG A 223 -6.31 -0.51 -22.11
CA ARG A 223 -5.57 -1.70 -22.52
C ARG A 223 -5.34 -1.74 -24.03
N ARG A 224 -6.36 -1.40 -24.82
CA ARG A 224 -6.22 -1.28 -26.28
C ARG A 224 -5.23 -0.18 -26.68
N ASP A 225 -5.29 0.96 -26.00
CA ASP A 225 -4.41 2.10 -26.27
C ASP A 225 -2.96 1.77 -25.89
N PHE A 226 -2.75 1.10 -24.75
CA PHE A 226 -1.45 0.60 -24.36
C PHE A 226 -0.91 -0.44 -25.34
N ALA A 227 -1.73 -1.38 -25.82
CA ALA A 227 -1.31 -2.37 -26.81
C ALA A 227 -0.89 -1.70 -28.13
N ARG A 228 -1.62 -0.67 -28.59
CA ARG A 228 -1.24 0.14 -29.76
C ARG A 228 0.08 0.88 -29.53
N TRP A 229 0.26 1.48 -28.35
CA TRP A 229 1.51 2.12 -27.97
C TRP A 229 2.67 1.13 -27.98
N ALA A 230 2.49 -0.05 -27.38
CA ALA A 230 3.48 -1.11 -27.35
C ALA A 230 3.94 -1.53 -28.76
N SER A 231 3.00 -1.72 -29.70
CA SER A 231 3.34 -1.98 -31.10
C SER A 231 4.09 -0.82 -31.77
N SER A 232 3.80 0.43 -31.39
CA SER A 232 4.45 1.61 -31.99
C SER A 232 5.89 1.83 -31.55
N VAL A 233 6.29 1.23 -30.42
CA VAL A 233 7.64 1.30 -29.86
C VAL A 233 8.43 0.00 -30.04
N ASP A 234 7.85 -1.00 -30.70
CA ASP A 234 8.53 -2.26 -30.99
C ASP A 234 9.79 -2.01 -31.83
N GLY A 235 10.87 -2.72 -31.48
CA GLY A 235 12.20 -2.54 -32.08
C GLY A 235 12.95 -1.24 -31.74
N ARG A 236 12.39 -0.34 -30.91
CA ARG A 236 13.12 0.86 -30.47
C ARG A 236 14.14 0.53 -29.39
N THR A 237 15.38 0.95 -29.58
CA THR A 237 16.50 0.65 -28.66
C THR A 237 16.39 1.32 -27.30
N GLU A 238 15.68 2.44 -27.22
CA GLU A 238 15.47 3.21 -25.99
C GLU A 238 14.30 2.70 -25.13
N VAL A 239 13.56 1.68 -25.60
CA VAL A 239 12.44 1.06 -24.87
C VAL A 239 12.68 -0.43 -24.67
N ASP A 240 12.62 -0.87 -23.41
CA ASP A 240 12.65 -2.29 -23.01
C ASP A 240 11.28 -2.68 -22.47
N LEU A 241 10.39 -3.12 -23.37
CA LEU A 241 9.06 -3.61 -22.99
C LEU A 241 9.13 -5.08 -22.57
N ARG A 242 8.77 -5.37 -21.33
CA ARG A 242 8.73 -6.72 -20.77
C ARG A 242 7.30 -7.11 -20.42
N VAL A 243 6.88 -8.24 -20.95
CA VAL A 243 5.56 -8.82 -20.66
C VAL A 243 5.75 -10.10 -19.87
N HIS A 244 5.25 -10.14 -18.64
CA HIS A 244 5.45 -11.27 -17.72
C HIS A 244 4.29 -11.39 -16.72
N PRO A 245 3.99 -12.61 -16.22
CA PRO A 245 3.03 -12.78 -15.13
C PRO A 245 3.50 -12.05 -13.86
N ARG A 246 2.67 -12.05 -12.80
CA ARG A 246 3.06 -11.48 -11.50
C ARG A 246 4.41 -12.05 -11.05
N LEU A 247 5.37 -11.17 -10.74
CA LEU A 247 6.66 -11.55 -10.18
C LEU A 247 6.47 -12.09 -8.76
N ASP A 248 7.24 -13.11 -8.42
CA ASP A 248 7.48 -13.48 -7.03
C ASP A 248 8.39 -12.44 -6.35
N ASP A 249 8.58 -12.58 -5.04
CA ASP A 249 9.30 -11.57 -4.25
C ASP A 249 10.77 -11.45 -4.64
N ASP A 250 11.43 -12.55 -5.02
CA ASP A 250 12.82 -12.54 -5.48
C ASP A 250 12.94 -11.80 -6.82
N ALA A 251 12.14 -12.18 -7.82
CA ALA A 251 12.18 -11.53 -9.13
C ALA A 251 11.73 -10.05 -9.05
N LEU A 252 10.80 -9.73 -8.15
CA LEU A 252 10.39 -8.35 -7.89
C LEU A 252 11.54 -7.53 -7.30
N GLN A 253 12.24 -8.05 -6.29
CA GLN A 253 13.42 -7.39 -5.73
C GLN A 253 14.50 -7.17 -6.79
N ASP A 254 14.83 -8.20 -7.57
CA ASP A 254 15.87 -8.09 -8.61
C ASP A 254 15.49 -7.06 -9.68
N TYR A 255 14.21 -7.04 -10.07
CA TYR A 255 13.70 -6.01 -10.98
C TYR A 255 13.84 -4.61 -10.38
N LEU A 256 13.30 -4.36 -9.19
CA LEU A 256 13.32 -3.03 -8.58
C LEU A 256 14.76 -2.56 -8.34
N ALA A 257 15.64 -3.42 -7.84
CA ALA A 257 17.06 -3.15 -7.61
C ALA A 257 17.87 -2.92 -8.90
N SER A 258 17.32 -3.27 -10.07
CA SER A 258 17.95 -3.02 -11.38
C SER A 258 17.67 -1.63 -11.96
N LEU A 259 16.71 -0.91 -11.37
CA LEU A 259 16.30 0.42 -11.80
C LEU A 259 17.18 1.53 -11.20
N ASP A 260 17.35 2.61 -11.94
CA ASP A 260 17.96 3.84 -11.44
C ASP A 260 16.91 4.90 -11.06
N LEU A 261 15.69 4.77 -11.62
CA LEU A 261 14.51 5.55 -11.24
C LEU A 261 13.25 4.72 -11.46
N CYS A 262 12.34 4.67 -10.49
CA CYS A 262 10.99 4.15 -10.68
C CYS A 262 9.99 5.30 -10.77
N VAL A 263 9.22 5.37 -11.86
CA VAL A 263 8.15 6.38 -12.03
C VAL A 263 6.80 5.70 -11.82
N LEU A 264 5.99 6.22 -10.90
CA LEU A 264 4.67 5.64 -10.57
C LEU A 264 3.56 6.23 -11.45
N PRO A 265 2.95 5.48 -12.36
CA PRO A 265 1.96 6.00 -13.32
C PRO A 265 0.55 6.11 -12.73
N TYR A 266 0.42 6.59 -11.50
CA TYR A 266 -0.85 6.57 -10.77
C TYR A 266 -1.63 7.88 -10.97
N ARG A 267 -2.90 7.77 -11.34
CA ARG A 267 -3.82 8.91 -11.51
C ARG A 267 -4.61 9.25 -10.24
N PHE A 268 -4.69 8.31 -9.29
CA PHE A 268 -5.27 8.51 -7.96
C PHE A 268 -4.77 7.43 -6.98
N GLY A 269 -5.11 7.57 -5.70
CA GLY A 269 -4.85 6.62 -4.62
C GLY A 269 -4.38 7.33 -3.36
N THR A 270 -3.86 6.59 -2.39
CA THR A 270 -3.49 7.14 -1.07
C THR A 270 -2.02 6.90 -0.76
N HIS A 271 -1.64 5.62 -0.61
CA HIS A 271 -0.29 5.17 -0.35
C HIS A 271 0.09 4.04 -1.31
N SER A 272 1.35 3.65 -1.32
CA SER A 272 1.88 2.65 -2.25
C SER A 272 2.87 1.71 -1.58
N GLY A 273 2.52 0.42 -1.49
CA GLY A 273 3.50 -0.61 -1.13
C GLY A 273 4.56 -0.81 -2.23
N TRP A 274 4.28 -0.43 -3.47
CA TRP A 274 5.29 -0.48 -4.54
C TRP A 274 6.40 0.55 -4.31
N LEU A 275 6.05 1.73 -3.81
CA LEU A 275 6.99 2.76 -3.39
C LEU A 275 7.88 2.22 -2.27
N GLU A 276 7.28 1.59 -1.26
CA GLU A 276 8.02 1.01 -0.13
C GLU A 276 8.95 -0.11 -0.56
N ALA A 277 8.55 -0.94 -1.52
CA ALA A 277 9.41 -1.97 -2.11
C ALA A 277 10.60 -1.37 -2.86
N CYS A 278 10.44 -0.21 -3.52
CA CYS A 278 11.57 0.52 -4.10
C CYS A 278 12.50 1.06 -3.00
N VAL A 279 11.94 1.63 -1.93
CA VAL A 279 12.72 2.14 -0.78
C VAL A 279 13.52 1.02 -0.13
N ASP A 280 12.94 -0.16 0.04
CA ASP A 280 13.60 -1.34 0.60
C ASP A 280 14.89 -1.71 -0.14
N VAL A 281 14.87 -1.66 -1.47
CA VAL A 281 16.04 -1.99 -2.30
C VAL A 281 16.91 -0.77 -2.62
N GLY A 282 16.53 0.42 -2.16
CA GLY A 282 17.26 1.68 -2.41
C GLY A 282 17.07 2.24 -3.83
N THR A 283 15.96 1.92 -4.49
CA THR A 283 15.60 2.46 -5.81
C THR A 283 14.85 3.79 -5.65
N PRO A 284 15.32 4.89 -6.27
CA PRO A 284 14.65 6.18 -6.18
C PRO A 284 13.28 6.14 -6.87
N VAL A 285 12.32 6.87 -6.31
CA VAL A 285 10.94 6.91 -6.82
C VAL A 285 10.53 8.33 -7.14
N LEU A 286 9.90 8.50 -8.31
CA LEU A 286 9.20 9.71 -8.70
C LEU A 286 7.70 9.43 -8.65
N VAL A 287 6.98 10.16 -7.80
CA VAL A 287 5.57 9.90 -7.50
C VAL A 287 4.68 10.99 -8.08
N PRO A 288 3.44 10.70 -8.49
CA PRO A 288 2.55 11.73 -9.00
C PRO A 288 2.09 12.64 -7.84
N SER A 289 1.77 13.89 -8.15
CA SER A 289 1.36 14.93 -7.19
C SER A 289 -0.07 14.77 -6.65
N VAL A 290 -0.60 13.55 -6.66
CA VAL A 290 -1.94 13.18 -6.19
C VAL A 290 -1.83 12.20 -5.04
N GLY A 291 -2.91 12.02 -4.29
CA GLY A 291 -2.90 11.15 -3.10
C GLY A 291 -1.92 11.66 -2.04
N HIS A 292 -1.31 10.74 -1.30
CA HIS A 292 -0.34 11.05 -0.25
C HIS A 292 0.96 10.27 -0.41
N TYR A 293 1.31 9.90 -1.65
CA TYR A 293 2.52 9.12 -1.95
C TYR A 293 3.80 9.84 -1.51
N SER A 294 3.90 11.15 -1.71
CA SER A 294 5.09 11.93 -1.32
C SER A 294 5.30 11.95 0.19
N GLY A 295 4.24 11.78 0.98
CA GLY A 295 4.36 11.65 2.43
C GLY A 295 5.05 10.36 2.89
N GLN A 296 5.23 9.39 1.98
CA GLN A 296 6.08 8.23 2.20
C GLN A 296 7.51 8.62 1.81
N HIS A 297 8.37 8.91 2.78
CA HIS A 297 9.80 9.20 2.59
C HIS A 297 10.14 10.45 1.73
N ASP A 298 9.24 11.43 1.67
CA ASP A 298 9.48 12.75 1.03
C ASP A 298 9.96 12.65 -0.43
N HIS A 299 9.42 11.70 -1.19
CA HIS A 299 9.80 11.51 -2.59
C HIS A 299 9.42 12.71 -3.48
N PRO A 300 10.25 13.04 -4.50
CA PRO A 300 9.93 14.05 -5.48
C PRO A 300 8.60 13.77 -6.21
N VAL A 301 7.87 14.85 -6.50
CA VAL A 301 6.54 14.79 -7.12
C VAL A 301 6.54 15.29 -8.56
N TYR A 302 5.69 14.74 -9.41
CA TYR A 302 5.41 15.28 -10.74
C TYR A 302 3.91 15.42 -10.99
N ARG A 303 3.51 16.37 -11.83
CA ARG A 303 2.12 16.49 -12.27
C ARG A 303 1.82 15.42 -13.31
N HIS A 304 0.83 14.55 -13.04
CA HIS A 304 0.45 13.49 -13.97
C HIS A 304 -0.02 14.07 -15.32
N PRO A 305 0.54 13.64 -16.48
CA PRO A 305 0.24 14.26 -17.77
C PRO A 305 -1.21 14.08 -18.21
N GLY A 306 -1.82 12.96 -17.83
CA GLY A 306 -3.20 12.60 -18.17
C GLY A 306 -4.28 13.11 -17.22
N GLY A 307 -3.97 13.92 -16.20
CA GLY A 307 -4.98 14.21 -15.18
C GLY A 307 -4.68 15.35 -14.21
N HIS A 308 -5.34 15.24 -13.06
CA HIS A 308 -5.37 16.22 -11.98
C HIS A 308 -4.08 16.17 -11.13
N GLY A 309 -3.81 17.27 -10.44
CA GLY A 309 -2.62 17.46 -9.61
C GLY A 309 -1.91 18.77 -9.96
N THR A 310 -1.03 19.20 -9.06
CA THR A 310 -0.23 20.43 -9.20
C THR A 310 1.22 20.09 -8.97
N GLY A 311 2.12 20.68 -9.75
CA GLY A 311 3.55 20.43 -9.59
C GLY A 311 4.31 20.56 -10.91
N PRO A 312 5.61 20.28 -10.88
CA PRO A 312 6.47 20.32 -12.07
C PRO A 312 6.05 19.26 -13.09
N ALA A 313 6.42 19.46 -14.35
CA ALA A 313 6.19 18.46 -15.40
C ALA A 313 7.02 17.20 -15.12
N LEU A 314 6.56 16.05 -15.61
CA LEU A 314 7.29 14.79 -15.48
C LEU A 314 8.66 14.91 -16.15
N ARG A 315 8.69 15.53 -17.33
CA ARG A 315 9.91 15.84 -18.05
C ARG A 315 10.97 16.55 -17.19
N ASP A 316 10.58 17.65 -16.54
CA ASP A 316 11.51 18.47 -15.77
C ASP A 316 12.13 17.66 -14.63
N GLN A 317 11.30 16.89 -13.92
CA GLN A 317 11.79 16.07 -12.80
C GLN A 317 12.73 14.94 -13.24
N VAL A 318 12.54 14.38 -14.42
CA VAL A 318 13.46 13.36 -14.96
C VAL A 318 14.79 13.99 -15.39
N LEU A 319 14.76 15.21 -15.96
CA LEU A 319 15.98 15.93 -16.29
C LEU A 319 16.74 16.35 -15.03
N ASP A 320 16.05 16.83 -13.99
CA ASP A 320 16.65 17.15 -12.69
C ASP A 320 17.28 15.92 -12.04
N TRP A 321 16.57 14.78 -12.05
CA TRP A 321 17.14 13.49 -11.61
C TRP A 321 18.40 13.12 -12.38
N ALA A 322 18.38 13.26 -13.71
CA ALA A 322 19.53 12.90 -14.55
C ALA A 322 20.75 13.80 -14.30
N ALA A 323 20.52 15.02 -13.81
CA ALA A 323 21.54 16.02 -13.48
C ALA A 323 22.03 15.96 -12.02
N ASP A 324 21.27 15.36 -11.09
CA ASP A 324 21.58 15.32 -9.66
C ASP A 324 22.04 13.91 -9.19
N PRO A 325 23.36 13.70 -8.96
CA PRO A 325 23.88 12.47 -8.36
C PRO A 325 23.33 12.18 -6.95
N GLY A 326 22.87 13.20 -6.22
CA GLY A 326 22.33 13.12 -4.87
C GLY A 326 20.87 12.67 -4.80
N PHE A 327 20.15 12.61 -5.93
CA PHE A 327 18.75 12.17 -5.95
C PHE A 327 18.57 10.77 -5.36
N ALA A 328 19.52 9.87 -5.62
CA ALA A 328 19.46 8.49 -5.14
C ALA A 328 19.80 8.29 -3.66
N LEU A 329 20.41 9.29 -3.01
CA LEU A 329 20.85 9.20 -1.62
C LEU A 329 19.74 9.51 -0.60
N ARG A 330 18.55 9.92 -1.06
CA ARG A 330 17.53 10.50 -0.18
C ARG A 330 16.70 9.47 0.61
N THR A 331 16.66 8.20 0.23
CA THR A 331 15.63 7.27 0.76
C THR A 331 16.11 5.85 1.04
N CYS A 332 16.88 5.65 2.11
CA CYS A 332 17.11 4.31 2.66
C CYS A 332 17.02 4.34 4.19
N PRO A 333 15.82 4.21 4.77
CA PRO A 333 15.67 4.11 6.22
C PRO A 333 16.30 2.81 6.73
N ASP A 334 16.79 2.81 7.97
CA ASP A 334 17.07 1.55 8.68
C ASP A 334 15.73 0.85 8.96
N ARG A 335 15.36 -0.07 8.06
CA ARG A 335 14.10 -0.82 8.14
C ARG A 335 13.99 -1.69 9.38
N SER A 336 15.12 -2.19 9.89
CA SER A 336 15.13 -2.97 11.13
C SER A 336 14.79 -2.08 12.34
N ALA A 337 15.38 -0.87 12.41
CA ALA A 337 15.03 0.11 13.43
C ALA A 337 13.57 0.58 13.28
N GLN A 338 13.14 0.87 12.06
CA GLN A 338 11.76 1.28 11.78
C GLN A 338 10.76 0.21 12.20
N ARG A 339 11.01 -1.08 11.90
CA ARG A 339 10.15 -2.20 12.31
C ARG A 339 10.02 -2.32 13.82
N ARG A 340 11.11 -2.10 14.58
CA ARG A 340 11.07 -2.06 16.06
C ARG A 340 10.17 -0.93 16.57
N VAL A 341 10.36 0.29 16.05
CA VAL A 341 9.53 1.45 16.41
C VAL A 341 8.06 1.20 16.07
N ILE A 342 7.76 0.68 14.87
CA ILE A 342 6.39 0.35 14.47
C ILE A 342 5.76 -0.65 15.45
N ALA A 343 6.47 -1.73 15.80
CA ALA A 343 5.98 -2.74 16.73
C ALA A 343 5.71 -2.16 18.13
N ASP A 344 6.63 -1.34 18.65
CA ASP A 344 6.49 -0.65 19.93
C ASP A 344 5.24 0.24 19.95
N ARG A 345 5.08 1.07 18.92
CA ARG A 345 3.94 1.99 18.80
C ARG A 345 2.60 1.26 18.66
N HIS A 346 2.56 0.14 17.94
CA HIS A 346 1.34 -0.68 17.87
C HIS A 346 0.99 -1.27 19.24
N ALA A 347 1.97 -1.81 19.97
CA ALA A 347 1.75 -2.34 21.31
C ALA A 347 1.24 -1.25 22.28
N GLU A 348 1.76 -0.03 22.20
CA GLU A 348 1.27 1.12 22.96
C GLU A 348 -0.18 1.48 22.62
N ILE A 349 -0.55 1.52 21.34
CA ILE A 349 -1.92 1.79 20.89
C ILE A 349 -2.87 0.74 21.45
N TYR A 350 -2.52 -0.56 21.36
CA TYR A 350 -3.35 -1.64 21.89
C TYR A 350 -3.54 -1.52 23.41
N ARG A 351 -2.47 -1.23 24.17
CA ARG A 351 -2.59 -0.99 25.62
C ARG A 351 -3.47 0.21 25.93
N SER A 352 -3.35 1.29 25.16
CA SER A 352 -4.16 2.49 25.34
C SER A 352 -5.64 2.20 25.14
N VAL A 353 -6.05 1.52 24.06
CA VAL A 353 -7.48 1.24 23.82
C VAL A 353 -8.06 0.27 24.84
N LEU A 354 -7.26 -0.69 25.33
CA LEU A 354 -7.67 -1.58 26.43
C LEU A 354 -7.88 -0.79 27.74
N SER A 355 -6.91 0.05 28.13
CA SER A 355 -7.01 0.81 29.38
C SER A 355 -8.19 1.79 29.44
N ARG A 356 -8.55 2.40 28.30
CA ARG A 356 -9.71 3.30 28.22
C ARG A 356 -11.03 2.59 28.50
N ARG A 357 -11.12 1.29 28.15
CA ARG A 357 -12.33 0.50 28.38
C ARG A 357 -12.43 -0.02 29.81
N ASP A 358 -11.32 -0.42 30.41
CA ASP A 358 -11.28 -0.80 31.84
C ASP A 358 -11.83 0.36 32.71
N VAL A 359 -11.48 1.61 32.39
CA VAL A 359 -11.99 2.79 33.12
C VAL A 359 -13.51 2.98 32.93
N VAL A 360 -14.04 2.74 31.73
CA VAL A 360 -15.49 2.86 31.46
C VAL A 360 -16.27 1.77 32.19
N GLU A 361 -15.73 0.55 32.33
CA GLU A 361 -16.37 -0.52 33.10
C GLU A 361 -16.34 -0.27 34.62
N VAL A 362 -15.28 0.33 35.17
CA VAL A 362 -15.21 0.65 36.61
C VAL A 362 -16.15 1.81 37.01
N THR A 363 -16.53 2.68 36.06
CA THR A 363 -17.36 3.87 36.33
C THR A 363 -18.87 3.61 36.11
N ARG A 364 -19.26 2.39 35.71
CA ARG A 364 -20.65 1.93 35.59
C ARG A 364 -20.98 0.98 36.72
#